data_AF-A0A8C4PNC5-F1
#
_entry.id   AF-A0A8C4PNC5-F1
#
_cell.length_a   1.000
_cell.length_b   1.000
_cell.length_c   1.000
_cell.angle_alpha   90.00
_cell.angle_beta   90.00
_cell.angle_gamma   90.00
#
_symmetry.space_group_name_H-M   'P 1'
#
loop_
_entity.id
_entity.type
_entity.pdbx_description
1 polymer ?
#
loop_
_entity_poly.entity_id
_entity_poly.type
_entity_poly.pdbx_seq_one_letter_code
_entity_poly.pdbx_strand_id
1 'polypeptide(L)'
;LGMGRVPIWPLWTIVLLMRPLGGLGPPLCPREPFYFLLAIMKMLGNKNGGTLYTPDDFSVCPAETLGCFRLELSVIGFEEGPSVEIAVFRLQRLLDALGSRLWGTGPGPCPPCEGHPQRPVPLFLAKLLELLQGACARHLPSA
;
A
#
# COMPACT_ATOMS: atom_id res chain seq x y z
N LEU A 1 55.04 -38.45 -2.84
CA LEU A 1 54.28 -37.41 -2.13
C LEU A 1 53.15 -36.95 -3.05
N GLY A 2 51.89 -37.12 -2.63
CA GLY A 2 50.72 -36.97 -3.49
C GLY A 2 50.36 -35.51 -3.78
N MET A 3 50.23 -35.18 -5.06
CA MET A 3 49.63 -33.94 -5.54
C MET A 3 48.11 -34.03 -5.33
N GLY A 4 47.61 -33.29 -4.34
CA GLY A 4 46.18 -33.17 -4.08
C GLY A 4 45.47 -32.55 -5.28
N ARG A 5 44.62 -33.33 -5.94
CA ARG A 5 43.67 -32.84 -6.95
C ARG A 5 42.61 -32.02 -6.22
N VAL A 6 42.57 -30.72 -6.46
CA VAL A 6 41.44 -29.88 -6.05
C VAL A 6 40.31 -30.14 -7.06
N PRO A 7 39.12 -30.58 -6.64
CA PRO A 7 38.04 -30.87 -7.56
C PRO A 7 37.50 -29.56 -8.13
N ILE A 8 37.64 -29.41 -9.44
CA ILE A 8 36.96 -28.38 -10.21
C ILE A 8 35.51 -28.84 -10.38
N TRP A 9 34.63 -28.06 -9.75
CA TRP A 9 33.20 -27.89 -9.97
C TRP A 9 32.16 -28.59 -9.07
N PRO A 10 31.01 -27.91 -8.82
CA PRO A 10 30.60 -26.65 -9.44
C PRO A 10 30.42 -25.48 -8.45
N LEU A 11 30.86 -24.30 -8.89
CA LEU A 11 30.49 -22.96 -8.39
C LEU A 11 28.96 -22.66 -8.52
N TRP A 12 28.14 -23.67 -8.75
CA TRP A 12 26.68 -23.56 -8.85
C TRP A 12 25.97 -23.55 -7.50
N THR A 13 26.64 -23.94 -6.41
CA THR A 13 26.05 -23.92 -5.07
C THR A 13 25.88 -22.50 -4.50
N ILE A 14 26.54 -21.48 -5.06
CA ILE A 14 26.41 -20.09 -4.62
C ILE A 14 25.20 -19.38 -5.25
N VAL A 15 24.72 -19.84 -6.42
CA VAL A 15 23.53 -19.25 -7.08
C VAL A 15 22.24 -19.58 -6.32
N LEU A 16 22.23 -20.62 -5.47
CA LEU A 16 21.06 -21.00 -4.68
C LEU A 16 20.84 -20.16 -3.41
N LEU A 17 21.82 -19.35 -2.99
CA LEU A 17 21.69 -18.42 -1.86
C LEU A 17 21.12 -17.04 -2.26
N MET A 18 20.91 -16.82 -3.56
CA MET A 18 20.22 -15.64 -4.10
C MET A 18 18.89 -16.03 -4.76
N ARG A 19 18.20 -17.05 -4.23
CA ARG A 19 16.75 -17.09 -4.45
C ARG A 19 16.18 -15.91 -3.67
N PRO A 20 15.50 -14.95 -4.32
CA PRO A 20 14.72 -14.01 -3.55
C PRO A 20 13.77 -14.86 -2.71
N LEU A 21 13.72 -14.60 -1.41
CA LEU A 21 12.66 -15.09 -0.53
C LEU A 21 11.31 -14.41 -0.91
N GLY A 22 11.05 -14.24 -2.20
CA GLY A 22 9.75 -13.88 -2.76
C GLY A 22 8.96 -15.17 -2.89
N GLY A 23 8.15 -15.45 -1.86
CA GLY A 23 7.26 -16.59 -1.86
C GLY A 23 6.39 -16.65 -3.12
N LEU A 24 6.33 -17.84 -3.72
CA LEU A 24 5.41 -18.23 -4.79
C LEU A 24 4.00 -18.48 -4.24
N GLY A 25 3.42 -17.45 -3.61
CA GLY A 25 2.00 -17.36 -3.29
C GLY A 25 1.47 -16.03 -3.80
N PRO A 26 0.16 -15.89 -4.12
CA PRO A 26 -0.37 -14.60 -4.53
C PRO A 26 -0.05 -13.56 -3.44
N PRO A 27 0.36 -12.33 -3.78
CA PRO A 27 0.91 -11.38 -2.81
C PRO A 27 -0.25 -10.70 -2.09
N LEU A 28 -0.95 -11.44 -1.23
CA LEU A 28 -2.24 -11.01 -0.73
C LEU A 28 -2.06 -10.38 0.64
N CYS A 29 -2.02 -9.04 0.64
CA CYS A 29 -1.94 -8.18 1.83
C CYS A 29 -0.53 -7.95 2.41
N PRO A 30 0.30 -7.07 1.80
CA PRO A 30 1.50 -6.58 2.48
C PRO A 30 1.11 -5.90 3.79
N ARG A 31 1.86 -6.14 4.88
CA ARG A 31 1.58 -5.57 6.21
C ARG A 31 2.04 -4.12 6.32
N GLU A 32 3.00 -3.74 5.50
CA GLU A 32 3.70 -2.46 5.53
C GLU A 32 2.77 -1.24 5.41
N PRO A 33 1.81 -1.18 4.46
CA PRO A 33 0.86 -0.06 4.38
C PRO A 33 0.08 0.14 5.68
N PHE A 34 -0.33 -0.95 6.34
CA PHE A 34 -1.07 -0.89 7.60
C PHE A 34 -0.23 -0.28 8.72
N TYR A 35 1.05 -0.60 8.80
CA TYR A 35 1.93 -0.02 9.81
C TYR A 35 2.08 1.49 9.65
N PHE A 36 2.27 1.98 8.41
CA PHE A 36 2.36 3.43 8.17
C PHE A 36 1.02 4.12 8.40
N LEU A 37 -0.10 3.51 7.99
CA LEU A 37 -1.42 4.08 8.20
C LEU A 37 -1.75 4.23 9.69
N LEU A 38 -1.51 3.18 10.49
CA LEU A 38 -1.67 3.22 11.94
C LEU A 38 -0.71 4.20 12.61
N ALA A 39 0.53 4.31 12.11
CA ALA A 39 1.50 5.27 12.62
C ALA A 39 1.04 6.72 12.36
N ILE A 40 0.52 7.03 11.17
CA ILE A 40 -0.05 8.34 10.84
C ILE A 40 -1.24 8.63 11.76
N MET A 41 -2.20 7.70 11.89
CA MET A 41 -3.34 7.85 12.82
C MET A 41 -2.87 8.17 14.25
N LYS A 42 -1.81 7.50 14.72
CA LYS A 42 -1.23 7.74 16.05
C LYS A 42 -0.55 9.10 16.16
N MET A 43 0.17 9.55 15.13
CA MET A 43 0.84 10.86 15.10
C MET A 43 -0.17 12.02 15.12
N LEU A 44 -1.28 11.86 14.40
CA LEU A 44 -2.34 12.87 14.33
C LEU A 44 -3.23 12.90 15.58
N GLY A 45 -3.37 11.77 16.27
CA GLY A 45 -4.19 11.67 17.47
C GLY A 45 -5.66 11.98 17.19
N ASN A 46 -6.30 12.73 18.09
CA ASN A 46 -7.69 13.20 17.92
C ASN A 46 -7.75 14.65 17.43
N LYS A 47 -6.78 15.07 16.60
CA LYS A 47 -6.86 16.38 15.97
C LYS A 47 -8.01 16.37 14.97
N ASN A 48 -9.00 17.21 15.24
CA ASN A 48 -10.07 17.50 14.32
C ASN A 48 -9.55 18.54 13.32
N GLY A 49 -8.68 18.09 12.41
CA GLY A 49 -8.21 18.89 11.28
C GLY A 49 -9.31 19.11 10.24
N GLY A 50 -8.91 19.55 9.04
CA GLY A 50 -9.81 19.74 7.91
C GLY A 50 -10.56 18.48 7.47
N THR A 51 -11.32 18.62 6.39
CA THR A 51 -12.04 17.51 5.76
C THR A 51 -11.39 17.14 4.43
N LEU A 52 -11.39 15.85 4.12
CA LEU A 52 -10.74 15.26 2.95
C LEU A 52 -11.74 14.48 2.11
N TYR A 53 -11.57 14.51 0.80
CA TYR A 53 -12.40 13.73 -0.12
C TYR A 53 -12.18 12.23 0.12
N THR A 54 -13.23 11.52 0.52
CA THR A 54 -13.13 10.15 1.01
C THR A 54 -14.00 9.21 0.17
N PRO A 55 -13.40 8.46 -0.77
CA PRO A 55 -14.13 7.42 -1.50
C PRO A 55 -14.70 6.31 -0.60
N ASP A 56 -15.79 5.68 -1.05
CA ASP A 56 -16.54 4.70 -0.26
C ASP A 56 -16.19 3.23 -0.50
N ASP A 57 -15.75 2.88 -1.71
CA ASP A 57 -15.34 1.53 -2.04
C ASP A 57 -14.38 1.48 -3.24
N PHE A 58 -13.68 0.35 -3.40
CA PHE A 58 -12.84 0.04 -4.57
C PHE A 58 -13.59 -0.74 -5.66
N SER A 59 -14.92 -0.81 -5.62
CA SER A 59 -15.70 -1.64 -6.57
C SER A 59 -15.82 -0.98 -7.95
N VAL A 60 -15.85 0.35 -7.98
CA VAL A 60 -15.89 1.16 -9.19
C VAL A 60 -14.62 2.00 -9.26
N CYS A 61 -13.90 1.95 -10.39
CA CYS A 61 -12.70 2.74 -10.63
C CYS A 61 -11.64 2.63 -9.51
N PRO A 62 -11.11 1.41 -9.23
CA PRO A 62 -10.20 1.18 -8.12
C PRO A 62 -8.90 1.98 -8.23
N ALA A 63 -8.41 2.21 -9.45
CA ALA A 63 -7.18 2.97 -9.69
C ALA A 63 -7.36 4.46 -9.35
N GLU A 64 -8.45 5.05 -9.82
CA GLU A 64 -8.81 6.45 -9.59
C GLU A 64 -9.15 6.67 -8.11
N THR A 65 -9.87 5.74 -7.50
CA THR A 65 -10.19 5.73 -6.08
C THR A 65 -8.92 5.75 -5.22
N LEU A 66 -7.96 4.87 -5.52
CA LEU A 66 -6.68 4.85 -4.82
C LEU A 66 -5.86 6.12 -5.10
N GLY A 67 -5.96 6.67 -6.31
CA GLY A 67 -5.42 7.97 -6.68
C GLY A 67 -5.96 9.12 -5.82
N CYS A 68 -7.28 9.13 -5.55
CA CYS A 68 -7.92 10.09 -4.64
C CYS A 68 -7.33 10.00 -3.24
N PHE A 69 -7.26 8.79 -2.65
CA PHE A 69 -6.63 8.61 -1.35
C PHE A 69 -5.17 9.09 -1.34
N ARG A 70 -4.43 8.87 -2.42
CA ARG A 70 -3.04 9.33 -2.54
C ARG A 70 -2.97 10.86 -2.52
N LEU A 71 -3.82 11.55 -3.28
CA LEU A 71 -3.85 13.02 -3.34
C LEU A 71 -4.20 13.63 -1.97
N GLU A 72 -5.24 13.13 -1.32
CA GLU A 72 -5.69 13.63 -0.02
C GLU A 72 -4.69 13.32 1.11
N LEU A 73 -3.95 12.19 1.01
CA LEU A 73 -2.83 11.92 1.92
C LEU A 73 -1.73 12.99 1.81
N SER A 74 -1.47 13.54 0.62
CA SER A 74 -0.50 14.64 0.47
C SER A 74 -0.92 15.89 1.22
N VAL A 75 -2.24 16.17 1.30
CA VAL A 75 -2.78 17.30 2.07
C VAL A 75 -2.43 17.12 3.55
N ILE A 76 -2.66 15.93 4.11
CA ILE A 76 -2.28 15.61 5.50
C ILE A 76 -0.77 15.80 5.72
N GLY A 77 0.05 15.28 4.81
CA GLY A 77 1.51 15.39 4.92
C GLY A 77 1.98 16.84 4.92
N PHE A 78 1.38 17.67 4.07
CA PHE A 78 1.70 19.09 3.95
C PHE A 78 1.26 19.90 5.18
N GLU A 79 0.08 19.63 5.74
CA GLU A 79 -0.48 20.40 6.87
C GLU A 79 0.18 20.08 8.22
N GLU A 80 0.60 18.83 8.44
CA GLU A 80 1.02 18.36 9.77
C GLU A 80 2.54 18.37 9.98
N GLY A 81 3.30 18.64 8.91
CA GLY A 81 4.74 18.88 8.97
C GLY A 81 5.63 17.65 8.68
N PRO A 82 6.97 17.82 8.77
CA PRO A 82 7.92 16.92 8.13
C PRO A 82 7.86 15.46 8.59
N SER A 83 7.56 15.20 9.87
CA SER A 83 7.48 13.84 10.39
C SER A 83 6.27 13.07 9.82
N VAL A 84 5.12 13.73 9.70
CA VAL A 84 3.92 13.15 9.11
C VAL A 84 4.09 13.02 7.60
N GLU A 85 4.68 14.02 6.95
CA GLU A 85 5.00 14.00 5.52
C GLU A 85 5.85 12.79 5.12
N ILE A 86 6.91 12.46 5.88
CA ILE A 86 7.74 11.28 5.61
C ILE A 86 6.93 9.98 5.72
N ALA A 87 6.05 9.87 6.71
CA ALA A 87 5.20 8.70 6.89
C ALA A 87 4.17 8.57 5.76
N VAL A 88 3.55 9.68 5.38
CA VAL A 88 2.65 9.81 4.22
C VAL A 88 3.36 9.39 2.94
N PHE A 89 4.54 9.93 2.65
CA PHE A 89 5.30 9.60 1.44
C PHE A 89 5.60 8.10 1.35
N ARG A 90 6.00 7.48 2.47
CA ARG A 90 6.24 6.03 2.52
C ARG A 90 4.96 5.23 2.27
N LEU A 91 3.85 5.65 2.87
CA LEU A 91 2.54 5.03 2.63
C LEU A 91 2.15 5.15 1.16
N GLN A 92 2.24 6.34 0.56
CA GLN A 92 1.89 6.57 -0.85
C GLN A 92 2.67 5.67 -1.80
N ARG A 93 3.99 5.49 -1.61
CA ARG A 93 4.77 4.56 -2.44
C ARG A 93 4.31 3.11 -2.33
N LEU A 94 3.88 2.69 -1.15
CA LEU A 94 3.33 1.34 -0.94
C LEU A 94 1.94 1.21 -1.59
N LEU A 95 1.11 2.27 -1.52
CA LEU A 95 -0.17 2.32 -2.23
C LEU A 95 0.02 2.29 -3.74
N ASP A 96 1.01 2.98 -4.31
CA ASP A 96 1.31 2.92 -5.75
C ASP A 96 1.67 1.50 -6.20
N ALA A 97 2.50 0.81 -5.41
CA ALA A 97 2.87 -0.59 -5.66
C ALA A 97 1.65 -1.53 -5.58
N LEU A 98 0.70 -1.25 -4.70
CA LEU A 98 -0.58 -1.96 -4.64
C LEU A 98 -1.48 -1.63 -5.83
N GLY A 99 -1.61 -0.34 -6.16
CA GLY A 99 -2.41 0.16 -7.27
C GLY A 99 -2.02 -0.48 -8.59
N SER A 100 -0.72 -0.56 -8.88
CA SER A 100 -0.19 -1.23 -10.08
C SER A 100 -0.65 -2.68 -10.27
N ARG A 101 -1.02 -3.36 -9.18
CA ARG A 101 -1.52 -4.74 -9.19
C ARG A 101 -3.04 -4.83 -9.22
N LEU A 102 -3.72 -3.76 -8.80
CA LEU A 102 -5.17 -3.60 -8.79
C LEU A 102 -5.71 -2.98 -10.08
N TRP A 103 -4.84 -2.63 -11.05
CA TRP A 103 -5.22 -2.03 -12.34
C TRP A 103 -6.00 -3.02 -13.23
N GLY A 104 -7.28 -3.21 -12.91
CA GLY A 104 -8.33 -3.35 -13.90
C GLY A 104 -8.87 -1.96 -14.21
N THR A 105 -8.89 -1.57 -15.48
CA THR A 105 -9.66 -0.39 -15.92
C THR A 105 -11.12 -0.63 -15.54
N GLY A 106 -11.66 0.17 -14.62
CA GLY A 106 -13.07 0.08 -14.25
C GLY A 106 -13.95 0.35 -15.46
N PRO A 107 -15.10 -0.33 -15.61
CA PRO A 107 -16.03 -0.01 -16.67
C PRO A 107 -16.74 1.32 -16.37
N GLY A 108 -16.54 2.33 -17.22
CA GLY A 108 -17.30 3.59 -17.19
C GLY A 108 -16.48 4.85 -16.82
N PRO A 109 -17.11 6.04 -16.85
CA PRO A 109 -16.47 7.28 -16.45
C PRO A 109 -16.28 7.32 -14.92
N CYS A 110 -15.04 7.42 -14.50
CA CYS A 110 -14.69 7.55 -13.08
C CYS A 110 -14.95 8.99 -12.60
N PRO A 111 -15.56 9.19 -11.41
CA PRO A 111 -15.76 10.53 -10.88
C PRO A 111 -14.41 11.19 -10.53
N PRO A 112 -14.31 12.53 -10.59
CA PRO A 112 -13.16 13.25 -10.04
C PRO A 112 -13.11 13.10 -8.51
N CYS A 113 -11.96 13.38 -7.91
CA CYS A 113 -11.74 13.24 -6.46
C CYS A 113 -12.73 14.09 -5.66
N GLU A 114 -13.00 15.31 -6.13
CA GLU A 114 -13.91 16.28 -5.53
C GLU A 114 -15.38 15.83 -5.57
N GLY A 115 -15.69 14.78 -6.33
CA GLY A 115 -17.01 14.15 -6.37
C GLY A 115 -17.29 13.22 -5.18
N HIS A 116 -16.28 12.89 -4.37
CA HIS A 116 -16.44 12.04 -3.19
C HIS A 116 -16.90 12.82 -1.96
N PRO A 117 -17.55 12.17 -0.97
CA PRO A 117 -17.94 12.86 0.26
C PRO A 117 -16.71 13.30 1.05
N GLN A 118 -16.78 14.50 1.63
CA GLN A 118 -15.73 14.98 2.51
C GLN A 118 -15.90 14.40 3.92
N ARG A 119 -14.82 13.91 4.52
CA ARG A 119 -14.81 13.40 5.91
C ARG A 119 -13.64 13.97 6.71
N PRO A 120 -13.80 14.12 8.04
CA PRO A 120 -12.69 14.43 8.93
C PRO A 120 -11.51 13.47 8.75
N VAL A 121 -10.29 13.96 8.95
CA VAL A 121 -9.04 13.18 8.79
C VAL A 121 -9.08 11.81 9.48
N PRO A 122 -9.55 11.64 10.74
CA PRO A 122 -9.62 10.32 11.36
C PRO A 122 -10.53 9.34 10.61
N LEU A 123 -11.66 9.82 10.08
CA LEU A 123 -12.61 9.01 9.30
C LEU A 123 -12.08 8.70 7.91
N PHE A 124 -11.36 9.63 7.27
CA PHE A 124 -10.65 9.39 6.03
C PHE A 124 -9.63 8.25 6.16
N LEU A 125 -8.77 8.31 7.19
CA LEU A 125 -7.75 7.28 7.42
C LEU A 125 -8.36 5.93 7.81
N ALA A 126 -9.42 5.94 8.63
CA ALA A 126 -10.16 4.73 8.98
C ALA A 126 -10.80 4.10 7.74
N LYS A 127 -11.33 4.91 6.82
CA LYS A 127 -11.92 4.38 5.58
C LYS A 127 -10.86 3.77 4.66
N LEU A 128 -9.70 4.40 4.50
CA LEU A 128 -8.58 3.81 3.76
C LEU A 128 -8.17 2.46 4.37
N LEU A 129 -8.09 2.37 5.70
CA LEU A 129 -7.76 1.15 6.42
C LEU A 129 -8.78 0.03 6.13
N GLU A 130 -10.07 0.35 6.27
CA GLU A 130 -11.20 -0.55 5.99
C GLU A 130 -11.11 -1.11 4.56
N LEU A 131 -10.87 -0.24 3.58
CA LEU A 131 -10.82 -0.63 2.17
C LEU A 131 -9.60 -1.50 1.85
N LEU A 132 -8.44 -1.20 2.42
CA LEU A 132 -7.24 -2.04 2.28
C LEU A 132 -7.46 -3.42 2.93
N GLN A 133 -8.07 -3.48 4.11
CA GLN A 133 -8.41 -4.74 4.77
C GLN A 133 -9.43 -5.56 3.96
N GLY A 134 -10.47 -4.91 3.45
CA GLY A 134 -11.49 -5.55 2.61
C GLY A 134 -10.91 -6.09 1.31
N ALA A 135 -10.03 -5.32 0.66
CA ALA A 135 -9.31 -5.78 -0.53
C ALA A 135 -8.45 -7.01 -0.22
N CYS A 136 -7.79 -7.06 0.94
CA CYS A 136 -7.04 -8.23 1.37
C CYS A 136 -7.92 -9.46 1.63
N ALA A 137 -9.04 -9.29 2.34
CA ALA A 137 -9.92 -10.39 2.72
C ALA A 137 -10.55 -11.10 1.51
N ARG A 138 -10.88 -10.35 0.45
CA ARG A 138 -11.46 -10.91 -0.79
C ARG A 138 -10.53 -11.84 -1.56
N HIS A 139 -9.23 -11.80 -1.28
CA HIS A 139 -8.27 -12.65 -1.99
C HIS A 139 -7.89 -13.92 -1.20
N LEU A 140 -8.32 -14.07 0.06
CA LEU A 140 -8.11 -15.33 0.77
C LEU A 140 -8.92 -16.44 0.07
N PRO A 141 -8.32 -17.53 -0.40
CA PRO A 141 -9.09 -18.66 -0.88
C PRO A 141 -9.94 -19.18 0.28
N SER A 142 -11.25 -19.33 0.06
CA SER A 142 -12.13 -20.05 0.98
C SER A 142 -11.50 -21.41 1.27
N ALA A 143 -11.22 -21.67 2.55
CA ALA A 143 -10.71 -22.95 3.04
C ALA A 143 -11.70 -24.09 2.78
#